data_AF-A0A4Z2HCT3-F1
#
_entry.id   AF-A0A4Z2HCT3-F1
#
_cell.length_a   1.000
_cell.length_b   1.000
_cell.length_c   1.000
_cell.angle_alpha   90.00
_cell.angle_beta   90.00
_cell.angle_gamma   90.00
#
_symmetry.space_group_name_H-M   'P 1'
#
loop_
_entity.id
_entity.type
_entity.pdbx_description
1 polymer ?
#
loop_
_entity_poly.entity_id
_entity_poly.type
_entity_poly.pdbx_seq_one_letter_code
_entity_poly.pdbx_strand_id
1 'polypeptide(L)'
;MSVIDLFVLSCLSCVQHLSYGNGSLHVDAAFQQTLWSVAPICSGSEVAQGFLIGGDVLRLLHGHMDECLTVPSGEHGDEQRRTVHYEGGAVSSHARSLWRLETLRVV
;
A
#
# COMPACT_ATOMS: atom_id res chain seq x y z
N MET A 1 14.02 -10.71 11.04
CA MET A 1 12.98 -11.35 10.21
C MET A 1 13.65 -12.34 9.27
N SER A 2 13.27 -13.62 9.29
CA SER A 2 13.83 -14.61 8.35
C SER A 2 13.20 -14.42 6.97
N VAL A 3 14.02 -14.10 5.98
CA VAL A 3 13.62 -14.09 4.56
C VAL A 3 13.76 -15.52 4.05
N ILE A 4 12.74 -16.02 3.34
CA ILE A 4 12.76 -17.36 2.74
C ILE A 4 12.71 -17.20 1.24
N ASP A 5 13.63 -17.84 0.54
CA ASP A 5 13.66 -17.85 -0.92
C ASP A 5 12.83 -19.02 -1.48
N LEU A 6 11.95 -18.74 -2.43
CA LEU A 6 11.01 -19.69 -3.03
C LEU A 6 11.03 -19.58 -4.56
N PHE A 7 10.67 -20.69 -5.23
CA PHE A 7 10.30 -20.67 -6.64
C PHE A 7 8.79 -20.65 -6.77
N VAL A 8 8.25 -19.68 -7.51
CA VAL A 8 6.80 -19.58 -7.76
C VAL A 8 6.48 -20.30 -9.07
N LEU A 9 5.74 -21.41 -8.97
CA LEU A 9 5.24 -22.17 -10.11
C LEU A 9 3.89 -21.60 -10.57
N SER A 10 3.72 -21.42 -11.88
CA SER A 10 2.42 -21.08 -12.47
C SER A 10 1.62 -22.34 -12.84
N CYS A 11 0.29 -22.21 -12.97
CA CYS A 11 -0.64 -23.31 -13.24
C CYS A 11 -0.36 -24.13 -14.51
N LEU A 12 0.50 -23.63 -15.42
CA LEU A 12 0.84 -24.26 -16.71
C LEU A 12 2.26 -24.84 -16.76
N SER A 13 2.88 -25.16 -15.61
CA SER A 13 4.22 -25.77 -15.50
C SER A 13 5.42 -24.91 -15.93
N CYS A 14 5.23 -23.60 -16.14
CA CYS A 14 6.33 -22.63 -16.24
C CYS A 14 6.51 -21.86 -14.93
N VAL A 15 7.72 -21.34 -14.70
CA VAL A 15 8.07 -20.54 -13.53
C VAL A 15 7.95 -19.05 -13.85
N GLN A 16 7.68 -18.23 -12.83
CA GLN A 16 7.81 -16.78 -12.98
C GLN A 16 9.29 -16.40 -13.12
N HIS A 17 9.64 -15.81 -14.24
CA HIS A 17 10.99 -15.38 -14.60
C HIS A 17 11.06 -13.86 -14.62
N LEU A 18 12.14 -13.30 -14.07
CA LEU A 18 12.48 -11.89 -14.20
C LEU A 18 13.48 -11.75 -15.36
N SER A 19 13.05 -11.10 -16.43
CA SER A 19 13.79 -10.94 -17.66
C SER A 19 14.07 -9.47 -17.96
N TYR A 20 15.18 -9.20 -18.65
CA TYR A 20 15.56 -7.86 -19.09
C TYR A 20 15.38 -7.75 -20.60
N GLY A 21 14.47 -6.89 -21.02
CA GLY A 21 14.09 -6.71 -22.42
C GLY A 21 13.76 -5.26 -22.71
N ASN A 22 14.13 -4.79 -23.90
CA ASN A 22 13.82 -3.43 -24.37
C ASN A 22 14.24 -2.31 -23.38
N GLY A 23 15.33 -2.51 -22.63
CA GLY A 23 15.83 -1.53 -21.65
C GLY A 23 15.09 -1.53 -20.29
N SER A 24 14.24 -2.51 -20.02
CA SER A 24 13.46 -2.59 -18.77
C SER A 24 13.36 -4.01 -18.22
N LEU A 25 13.07 -4.13 -16.92
CA LEU A 25 12.78 -5.40 -16.27
C LEU A 25 11.29 -5.74 -16.44
N HIS A 26 11.00 -6.99 -16.78
CA HIS A 26 9.64 -7.52 -16.86
C HIS A 26 9.58 -8.91 -16.21
N VAL A 27 8.36 -9.32 -15.84
CA VAL A 27 8.10 -10.65 -15.31
C VAL A 27 7.31 -11.43 -16.34
N ASP A 28 7.85 -12.57 -16.77
CA ASP A 28 7.26 -13.45 -17.77
C ASP A 28 7.15 -14.90 -17.26
N ALA A 29 6.34 -15.70 -17.96
CA ALA A 29 6.18 -17.12 -17.70
C ALA A 29 7.16 -17.89 -18.61
N ALA A 30 8.24 -18.41 -18.03
CA ALA A 30 9.32 -19.06 -18.78
C ALA A 30 9.78 -20.36 -18.11
N PHE A 31 10.65 -21.10 -18.79
CA PHE A 31 11.35 -22.25 -18.19
C PHE A 31 12.60 -21.84 -17.40
N GLN A 32 12.98 -20.56 -17.48
CA GLN A 32 14.12 -20.01 -16.76
C GLN A 32 13.72 -19.64 -15.33
N GLN A 33 14.50 -20.10 -14.37
CA GLN A 33 14.21 -19.91 -12.95
C GLN A 33 14.68 -18.53 -12.48
N THR A 34 13.83 -17.86 -11.71
CA THR A 34 14.19 -16.70 -10.90
C THR A 34 13.88 -17.02 -9.44
N LEU A 35 14.83 -16.69 -8.56
CA LEU A 35 14.66 -16.80 -7.12
C LEU A 35 13.80 -15.63 -6.63
N TRP A 36 12.74 -15.93 -5.87
CA TRP A 36 11.87 -14.93 -5.29
C TRP A 36 11.96 -14.97 -3.77
N SER A 37 12.41 -13.87 -3.17
CA SER A 37 12.43 -13.73 -1.72
C SER A 37 11.04 -13.39 -1.19
N VAL A 38 10.60 -14.14 -0.18
CA VAL A 38 9.35 -13.89 0.55
C VAL A 38 9.68 -13.32 1.93
N ALA A 39 9.06 -12.18 2.24
CA ALA A 39 9.10 -11.57 3.56
C ALA A 39 7.66 -11.42 4.08
N PRO A 40 7.32 -12.00 5.24
CA PRO A 40 5.99 -11.85 5.81
C PRO A 40 5.68 -10.37 6.07
N ILE A 41 4.46 -9.93 5.76
CA ILE A 41 3.99 -8.55 5.98
C ILE A 41 3.20 -8.46 7.28
N CYS A 42 2.25 -9.37 7.47
CA CYS A 42 1.50 -9.56 8.72
C CYS A 42 1.25 -11.07 8.92
N SER A 43 1.15 -11.51 10.17
CA SER A 43 0.68 -12.86 10.48
C SER A 43 -0.83 -12.85 10.78
N GLY A 44 -1.55 -13.91 10.39
CA GLY A 44 -3.01 -13.99 10.62
C GLY A 44 -3.41 -13.97 12.11
N SER A 45 -2.48 -14.22 13.03
CA SER A 45 -2.69 -14.13 14.48
C SER A 45 -2.68 -12.69 15.00
N GLU A 46 -2.20 -11.72 14.22
CA GLU A 46 -2.10 -10.30 14.60
C GLU A 46 -3.37 -9.50 14.25
N VAL A 47 -4.38 -10.13 13.65
CA VAL A 47 -5.65 -9.47 13.30
C VAL A 47 -6.58 -9.45 14.51
N ALA A 48 -6.29 -8.58 15.47
CA ALA A 48 -7.21 -8.29 16.57
C ALA A 48 -8.25 -7.25 16.10
N GLN A 49 -9.53 -7.54 16.29
CA GLN A 49 -10.62 -6.63 15.94
C GLN A 49 -10.42 -5.27 16.64
N GLY A 50 -10.43 -4.18 15.86
CA GLY A 50 -10.28 -2.82 16.38
C GLY A 50 -8.85 -2.29 16.46
N PHE A 51 -7.84 -3.05 16.04
CA PHE A 51 -6.45 -2.59 15.92
C PHE A 51 -6.10 -2.28 14.46
N LEU A 52 -5.20 -1.31 14.25
CA LEU A 52 -4.69 -0.93 12.93
C LEU A 52 -3.41 -1.70 12.61
N ILE A 53 -3.27 -2.15 11.37
CA ILE A 53 -2.04 -2.76 10.84
C ILE A 53 -1.41 -1.88 9.75
N GLY A 54 -0.11 -2.05 9.54
CA GLY A 54 0.58 -1.41 8.41
C GLY A 54 -0.09 -1.79 7.09
N GLY A 55 -0.37 -0.79 6.26
CA GLY A 55 -1.10 -0.92 5.00
C GLY A 55 -2.57 -0.52 5.06
N ASP A 56 -3.15 -0.38 6.26
CA ASP A 56 -4.54 0.05 6.43
C ASP A 56 -4.79 1.47 5.90
N VAL A 57 -6.02 1.68 5.42
CA VAL A 57 -6.51 2.99 4.99
C VAL A 57 -7.52 3.49 6.02
N LEU A 58 -7.27 4.68 6.56
CA LEU A 58 -8.06 5.27 7.66
C LEU A 58 -8.38 6.74 7.44
N ARG A 59 -9.26 7.27 8.29
CA ARG A 59 -9.59 8.70 8.38
C ARG A 59 -9.10 9.23 9.72
N LEU A 60 -8.41 10.35 9.70
CA LEU A 60 -7.93 11.04 10.90
C LEU A 60 -9.00 12.06 11.30
N LEU A 61 -9.74 11.76 12.36
CA LEU A 61 -10.84 12.60 12.86
C LEU A 61 -10.36 13.53 13.99
N HIS A 62 -10.84 14.77 14.00
CA HIS A 62 -10.51 15.72 15.07
C HIS A 62 -11.53 15.64 16.22
N GLY A 63 -11.26 14.79 17.21
CA GLY A 63 -12.07 14.69 18.43
C GLY A 63 -13.51 14.24 18.16
N HIS A 64 -14.48 14.84 18.87
CA HIS A 64 -15.93 14.56 18.74
C HIS A 64 -16.57 15.37 17.59
N MET A 65 -15.78 16.08 16.79
CA MET A 65 -16.30 16.89 15.69
C MET A 65 -16.34 16.04 14.41
N ASP A 66 -17.31 16.29 13.54
CA ASP A 66 -17.40 15.70 12.20
C ASP A 66 -16.35 16.28 11.22
N GLU A 67 -15.13 16.53 11.73
CA GLU A 67 -14.00 17.10 11.00
C GLU A 67 -12.94 16.03 10.73
N CYS A 68 -12.39 16.03 9.52
CA CYS A 68 -11.38 15.05 9.11
C CYS A 68 -10.21 15.71 8.38
N LEU A 69 -9.01 15.14 8.55
CA LEU A 69 -7.81 15.58 7.88
C LEU A 69 -7.93 15.33 6.36
N THR A 70 -7.75 16.37 5.56
CA THR A 70 -7.93 16.34 4.12
C THR A 70 -6.96 17.24 3.36
N VAL A 71 -6.95 17.10 2.04
CA VAL A 71 -6.28 17.98 1.08
C VAL A 71 -7.30 18.81 0.31
N PRO A 72 -6.93 19.97 -0.28
CA PRO A 72 -7.84 20.74 -1.12
C PRO A 72 -8.40 19.93 -2.29
N SER A 73 -9.62 20.28 -2.71
CA SER A 73 -10.23 19.71 -3.92
C SER A 73 -9.37 20.00 -5.16
N GLY A 74 -9.50 19.18 -6.20
CA GLY A 74 -8.76 19.34 -7.46
C GLY A 74 -9.05 20.63 -8.24
N GLU A 75 -10.01 21.44 -7.77
CA GLU A 75 -10.33 22.76 -8.33
C GLU A 75 -9.37 23.85 -7.84
N HIS A 76 -8.59 23.58 -6.79
CA HIS A 76 -7.59 24.50 -6.26
C HIS A 76 -6.25 24.35 -7.01
N GLY A 77 -5.55 25.46 -7.26
CA GLY A 77 -4.27 25.48 -7.99
C GLY A 77 -3.19 24.60 -7.36
N ASP A 78 -2.23 24.13 -8.18
CA ASP A 78 -1.24 23.11 -7.79
C ASP A 78 -0.40 23.46 -6.55
N GLU A 79 -0.13 24.74 -6.30
CA GLU A 79 0.56 25.22 -5.09
C GLU A 79 -0.23 24.90 -3.81
N GLN A 80 -1.56 24.96 -3.87
CA GLN A 80 -2.44 24.71 -2.71
C GLN A 80 -2.53 23.21 -2.39
N ARG A 81 -2.35 22.31 -3.38
CA ARG A 81 -2.59 20.86 -3.25
C ARG A 81 -1.61 20.15 -2.32
N ARG A 82 -0.54 20.82 -1.89
CA ARG A 82 0.42 20.32 -0.89
C ARG A 82 0.04 20.68 0.55
N THR A 83 -1.01 21.45 0.74
CA THR A 83 -1.49 21.82 2.08
C THR A 83 -2.43 20.74 2.64
N VAL A 84 -2.41 20.58 3.95
CA VAL A 84 -3.25 19.63 4.69
C VAL A 84 -3.97 20.39 5.79
N HIS A 85 -5.27 20.16 5.96
CA HIS A 85 -6.10 20.84 6.95
C HIS A 85 -7.24 19.93 7.42
N TYR A 86 -7.92 20.30 8.49
CA TYR A 86 -9.17 19.66 8.90
C TYR A 86 -10.34 20.36 8.21
N GLU A 87 -11.24 19.57 7.62
CA GLU A 87 -12.46 20.07 7.00
C GLU A 87 -13.67 19.29 7.54
N GLY A 88 -14.72 20.02 7.91
CA GLY A 88 -15.96 19.48 8.45
C GLY A 88 -16.98 19.04 7.39
N GLY A 89 -18.04 18.39 7.85
CA GLY A 89 -19.20 18.05 7.02
C GLY A 89 -18.96 16.82 6.15
N ALA A 90 -19.31 16.90 4.86
CA ALA A 90 -19.33 15.73 3.99
C ALA A 90 -17.93 15.17 3.67
N VAL A 91 -16.83 15.86 3.98
CA VAL A 91 -15.47 15.40 3.65
C VAL A 91 -15.16 14.01 4.21
N SER A 92 -15.72 13.68 5.37
CA SER A 92 -15.59 12.36 5.99
C SER A 92 -16.15 11.21 5.15
N SER A 93 -16.88 11.46 4.07
CA SER A 93 -17.30 10.47 3.07
C SER A 93 -16.52 10.52 1.75
N HIS A 94 -15.65 11.52 1.56
CA HIS A 94 -14.87 11.69 0.33
C HIS A 94 -13.53 10.91 0.37
N ALA A 95 -12.95 10.64 -0.80
CA ALA A 95 -11.66 9.96 -0.91
C ALA A 95 -10.46 10.82 -0.46
N ARG A 96 -10.57 12.16 -0.56
CA ARG A 96 -9.50 13.11 -0.23
C ARG A 96 -9.13 13.21 1.25
N SER A 97 -9.80 12.47 2.12
CA SER A 97 -9.49 12.36 3.54
C SER A 97 -9.11 10.94 3.96
N LEU A 98 -8.86 10.06 2.98
CA LEU A 98 -8.29 8.73 3.20
C LEU A 98 -6.77 8.82 3.28
N TRP A 99 -6.19 8.17 4.29
CA TRP A 99 -4.75 8.13 4.52
C TRP A 99 -4.30 6.69 4.68
N ARG A 100 -3.25 6.28 3.95
CA ARG A 100 -2.66 4.95 4.06
C ARG A 100 -1.54 4.96 5.11
N LEU A 101 -1.60 4.04 6.06
CA LEU A 101 -0.56 3.84 7.05
C LEU A 101 0.59 3.02 6.44
N GLU A 102 1.72 3.66 6.17
CA GLU A 102 2.92 2.98 5.68
C GLU A 102 3.93 2.82 6.82
N THR A 103 4.24 1.57 7.20
CA THR A 103 5.26 1.29 8.21
C THR A 103 6.61 1.07 7.54
N LEU A 104 7.63 1.85 7.93
CA LEU A 104 9.00 1.57 7.52
C LEU A 104 9.48 0.29 8.18
N ARG A 105 10.02 -0.63 7.38
CA ARG A 105 10.73 -1.80 7.92
C ARG A 105 12.10 -1.34 8.41
N VAL A 106 12.33 -1.40 9.72
CA VAL A 106 13.69 -1.30 10.26
C VAL A 106 14.35 -2.67 10.05
N VAL A 107 15.42 -2.70 9.25
CA VAL A 107 16.17 -3.91 8.90
C VAL A 107 17.29 -4.14 9.91
#